data_AF-A0A7C1MN04-F1
#
_entry.id   AF-A0A7C1MN04-F1
#
_cell.length_a   1.000
_cell.length_b   1.000
_cell.length_c   1.000
_cell.angle_alpha   90.00
_cell.angle_beta   90.00
_cell.angle_gamma   90.00
#
_symmetry.space_group_name_H-M   'P 1'
#
loop_
_entity.id
_entity.type
_entity.pdbx_description
1 polymer ?
#
loop_
_entity_poly.entity_id
_entity_poly.type
_entity_poly.pdbx_seq_one_letter_code
_entity_poly.pdbx_strand_id
1 'polypeptide(L)'
;MSPRYDARKVAENLARICKARLVLGSAAPDIVSYHKAIETEENYKLLELPRLKNYKPPTVKVVDRKKEKSRSPISSELQSEIKQALKNKLQAILFINRQGMSSFSICSECKTILRCPKCERALVYDNSGIYKCLHCSHKTDALAACSKCKGMIFKNIGLGTQKVEREVNSIFPEAKTKRADFEAMKKIGEQEKLYQEFSQKKIDILIGTQMITKGWDFPSVGLVGIIDADNLLDLPDFKTNERAFQNMIQAAGRTSRLKSKFPGIAVIQTYNPENPVIKIADEMDFEKFYRKEIEERESLNYPPFGRLIKLVFQDSDKEKAEKETENVFREIKRAVGGLKNHRLFPPNDPLVSKVRGKHKKQIVIKFDNGEINKKLYKIISKLGKGWIIDVDPISII
;
A
#
# COMPACT_ATOMS: atom_id res chain seq x y z
N MET A 1 -11.39 -0.82 -14.97
CA MET A 1 -12.70 -0.95 -14.31
C MET A 1 -13.35 0.41 -14.31
N SER A 2 -14.46 0.49 -15.02
CA SER A 2 -15.41 1.59 -15.02
C SER A 2 -16.79 0.93 -14.90
N PRO A 3 -17.73 1.44 -14.08
CA PRO A 3 -17.62 2.64 -13.25
C PRO A 3 -16.65 2.46 -12.07
N ARG A 4 -16.09 3.57 -11.58
CA ARG A 4 -15.35 3.64 -10.32
C ARG A 4 -16.30 4.11 -9.24
N TYR A 5 -16.47 3.31 -8.20
CA TYR A 5 -17.30 3.65 -7.06
C TYR A 5 -16.69 3.07 -5.79
N ASP A 6 -16.94 3.72 -4.66
CA ASP A 6 -16.63 3.16 -3.34
C ASP A 6 -17.81 2.29 -2.90
N ALA A 7 -17.58 0.98 -2.79
CA ALA A 7 -18.61 0.03 -2.37
C ALA A 7 -19.18 0.37 -0.98
N ARG A 8 -18.43 1.03 -0.10
CA ARG A 8 -18.91 1.47 1.21
C ARG A 8 -19.97 2.56 1.06
N LYS A 9 -19.70 3.57 0.21
CA LYS A 9 -20.68 4.64 -0.10
C LYS A 9 -21.93 4.09 -0.80
N VAL A 10 -21.77 3.08 -1.66
CA VAL A 10 -22.91 2.39 -2.28
C VAL A 10 -23.72 1.63 -1.22
N ALA A 11 -23.06 0.93 -0.31
CA ALA A 11 -23.73 0.23 0.79
C ALA A 11 -24.47 1.19 1.73
N GLU A 12 -23.87 2.35 2.06
CA GLU A 12 -24.53 3.42 2.82
C GLU A 12 -25.83 3.88 2.13
N ASN A 13 -25.75 4.15 0.82
CA ASN A 13 -26.93 4.58 0.05
C ASN A 13 -27.98 3.48 -0.06
N LEU A 14 -27.56 2.23 -0.29
CA LEU A 14 -28.47 1.09 -0.39
C LEU A 14 -29.18 0.85 0.94
N ALA A 15 -28.46 0.93 2.07
CA ALA A 15 -29.05 0.83 3.40
C ALA A 15 -30.10 1.91 3.63
N ARG A 16 -29.83 3.16 3.23
CA ARG A 16 -30.80 4.26 3.29
C ARG A 16 -32.04 4.01 2.44
N ILE A 17 -31.88 3.56 1.18
CA ILE A 17 -32.99 3.25 0.27
C ILE A 17 -33.85 2.13 0.82
N CYS A 18 -33.22 1.05 1.29
CA CYS A 18 -33.89 -0.13 1.84
C CYS A 18 -34.35 0.04 3.30
N LYS A 19 -34.08 1.20 3.93
CA LYS A 19 -34.31 1.45 5.36
C LYS A 19 -33.69 0.36 6.27
N ALA A 20 -32.53 -0.15 5.88
CA ALA A 20 -31.78 -1.17 6.60
C ALA A 20 -30.67 -0.57 7.46
N ARG A 21 -30.21 -1.32 8.46
CA ARG A 21 -29.02 -0.97 9.25
C ARG A 21 -27.76 -1.49 8.56
N LEU A 22 -26.76 -0.62 8.36
CA LEU A 22 -25.45 -1.00 7.85
C LEU A 22 -24.46 -1.10 9.02
N VAL A 23 -23.73 -2.22 9.09
CA VAL A 23 -22.66 -2.43 10.07
C VAL A 23 -21.33 -2.48 9.32
N LEU A 24 -20.43 -1.56 9.63
CA LEU A 24 -19.06 -1.54 9.09
C LEU A 24 -18.07 -1.96 10.17
N GLY A 25 -17.51 -3.17 10.05
CA GLY A 25 -16.50 -3.68 10.96
C GLY A 25 -15.08 -3.38 10.47
N SER A 26 -14.24 -2.79 11.32
CA SER A 26 -12.81 -2.68 11.09
C SER A 26 -12.03 -2.69 12.41
N ALA A 27 -10.85 -3.31 12.39
CA ALA A 27 -9.90 -3.25 13.51
C ALA A 27 -9.04 -1.97 13.48
N ALA A 28 -8.92 -1.34 12.31
CA ALA A 28 -8.26 -0.06 12.10
C ALA A 28 -9.08 0.68 11.04
N PRO A 29 -10.15 1.39 11.43
CA PRO A 29 -11.07 2.03 10.49
C PRO A 29 -10.33 3.07 9.63
N ASP A 30 -10.91 3.42 8.49
CA ASP A 30 -10.40 4.55 7.74
C ASP A 30 -10.77 5.86 8.42
N ILE A 31 -9.88 6.85 8.31
CA ILE A 31 -10.00 8.12 9.03
C ILE A 31 -11.33 8.82 8.69
N VAL A 32 -11.80 8.71 7.45
CA VAL A 32 -13.06 9.32 7.01
C VAL A 32 -14.26 8.69 7.71
N SER A 33 -14.33 7.36 7.80
CA SER A 33 -15.44 6.68 8.49
C SER A 33 -15.37 6.87 10.00
N TYR A 34 -14.16 6.85 10.59
CA TYR A 34 -13.99 7.07 12.02
C TYR A 34 -14.38 8.50 12.43
N HIS A 35 -13.93 9.51 11.66
CA HIS A 35 -14.33 10.90 11.87
C HIS A 35 -15.86 11.07 11.79
N LYS A 36 -16.53 10.46 10.79
CA LYS A 36 -17.99 10.46 10.74
C LYS A 36 -18.63 9.82 11.99
N ALA A 37 -18.05 8.73 12.49
CA ALA A 37 -18.58 8.00 13.64
C ALA A 37 -18.46 8.77 14.97
N ILE A 38 -17.50 9.68 15.09
CA ILE A 38 -17.34 10.50 16.29
C ILE A 38 -18.02 11.88 16.18
N GLU A 39 -18.09 12.46 14.98
CA GLU A 39 -18.66 13.82 14.79
C GLU A 39 -20.16 13.81 14.44
N THR A 40 -20.67 12.73 13.82
CA THR A 40 -22.05 12.67 13.30
C THR A 40 -22.84 11.52 13.91
N GLU A 41 -23.03 11.56 15.23
CA GLU A 41 -23.72 10.52 16.02
C GLU A 41 -25.14 10.19 15.49
N GLU A 42 -25.82 11.13 14.83
CA GLU A 42 -27.18 10.93 14.32
C GLU A 42 -27.27 9.90 13.17
N ASN A 43 -26.21 9.74 12.37
CA ASN A 43 -26.21 8.87 11.19
C ASN A 43 -25.13 7.78 11.21
N TYR A 44 -24.15 7.90 12.11
CA TYR A 44 -23.02 6.99 12.24
C TYR A 44 -22.71 6.82 13.72
N LYS A 45 -22.96 5.62 14.26
CA LYS A 45 -22.68 5.32 15.67
C LYS A 45 -21.44 4.45 15.78
N LEU A 46 -20.43 4.93 16.50
CA LEU A 46 -19.28 4.11 16.88
C LEU A 46 -19.72 3.08 17.92
N LEU A 47 -19.49 1.80 17.60
CA LEU A 47 -19.71 0.68 18.52
C LEU A 47 -18.37 0.02 18.80
N GLU A 48 -17.79 0.34 19.95
CA GLU A 48 -16.54 -0.27 20.38
C GLU A 48 -16.82 -1.63 21.02
N LEU A 49 -16.19 -2.68 20.48
CA LEU A 49 -16.25 -3.99 21.08
C LEU A 49 -15.26 -4.05 22.24
N PRO A 50 -15.67 -4.47 23.44
CA PRO A 50 -14.75 -4.62 24.55
C PRO A 50 -13.67 -5.65 24.19
N ARG A 51 -12.45 -5.43 24.70
CA ARG A 51 -11.40 -6.45 24.58
C ARG A 51 -11.90 -7.75 25.19
N LEU A 52 -11.73 -8.84 24.45
CA LEU A 52 -12.13 -10.16 24.91
C LEU A 52 -11.36 -10.51 26.20
N LYS A 53 -12.05 -11.11 27.18
CA LYS A 53 -11.42 -11.57 28.42
C LYS A 53 -10.25 -12.49 28.05
N ASN A 54 -9.07 -12.23 28.63
CA ASN A 54 -7.78 -12.90 28.37
C ASN A 54 -7.06 -12.58 27.05
N TYR A 55 -7.52 -11.59 26.27
CA TYR A 55 -6.73 -11.09 25.15
C TYR A 55 -5.51 -10.31 25.66
N LYS A 56 -4.31 -10.75 25.24
CA LYS A 56 -3.06 -10.00 25.44
C LYS A 56 -2.66 -9.40 24.10
N PRO A 57 -2.53 -8.07 23.98
CA PRO A 57 -2.01 -7.48 22.75
C PRO A 57 -0.58 -8.00 22.49
N PRO A 58 -0.15 -8.09 21.23
CA PRO A 58 1.20 -8.49 20.93
C PRO A 58 2.19 -7.43 21.40
N THR A 59 3.38 -7.88 21.81
CA THR A 59 4.49 -6.98 22.08
C THR A 59 5.06 -6.51 20.75
N VAL A 60 5.03 -5.21 20.50
CA VAL A 60 5.68 -4.61 19.33
C VAL A 60 7.13 -4.26 19.68
N LYS A 61 8.05 -4.49 18.74
CA LYS A 61 9.47 -4.16 18.85
C LYS A 61 9.90 -3.41 17.59
N VAL A 62 10.25 -2.14 17.74
CA VAL A 62 10.81 -1.34 16.64
C VAL A 62 12.33 -1.52 16.59
N VAL A 63 12.84 -1.95 15.43
CA VAL A 63 14.27 -2.19 15.19
C VAL A 63 14.83 -1.15 14.24
N ASP A 64 15.80 -0.39 14.74
CA ASP A 64 16.57 0.57 13.94
C ASP A 64 17.61 -0.15 13.07
N ARG A 65 17.31 -0.22 11.78
CA ARG A 65 18.13 -0.82 10.74
C ARG A 65 19.47 -0.11 10.52
N LYS A 66 19.64 1.14 10.97
CA LYS A 66 20.93 1.86 10.89
C LYS A 66 21.98 1.31 11.85
N LYS A 67 21.56 0.68 12.95
CA LYS A 67 22.44 0.09 13.97
C LYS A 67 22.89 -1.33 13.61
N GLU A 68 22.26 -1.96 12.62
CA GLU A 68 22.59 -3.30 12.17
C GLU A 68 23.90 -3.33 11.38
N LYS A 69 24.84 -4.19 11.80
CA LYS A 69 26.11 -4.40 11.08
C LYS A 69 25.93 -5.21 9.80
N SER A 70 24.93 -6.10 9.76
CA SER A 70 24.65 -6.96 8.63
C SER A 70 23.82 -6.26 7.56
N ARG A 71 24.11 -6.54 6.30
CA ARG A 71 23.28 -6.12 5.15
C ARG A 71 22.11 -7.07 4.88
N SER A 72 21.95 -8.10 5.72
CA SER A 72 20.80 -9.02 5.66
C SER A 72 19.48 -8.24 5.77
N PRO A 73 18.46 -8.55 4.97
CA PRO A 73 17.13 -7.96 5.13
C PRO A 73 16.44 -8.30 6.46
N ILE A 74 17.00 -9.22 7.23
CA ILE A 74 16.48 -9.69 8.52
C ILE A 74 17.46 -9.24 9.60
N SER A 75 17.03 -8.35 10.49
CA SER A 75 17.84 -7.83 11.59
C SER A 75 18.19 -8.93 12.58
N SER A 76 19.25 -8.71 13.35
CA SER A 76 19.65 -9.58 14.45
C SER A 76 18.49 -9.87 15.42
N GLU A 77 17.72 -8.86 15.79
CA GLU A 77 16.52 -9.00 16.64
C GLU A 77 15.46 -9.89 15.97
N LEU A 78 15.11 -9.62 14.71
CA LEU A 78 14.12 -10.44 14.00
C LEU A 78 14.60 -11.90 13.83
N GLN A 79 15.89 -12.13 13.58
CA GLN A 79 16.45 -13.48 13.52
C GLN A 79 16.32 -14.20 14.87
N SER A 80 16.63 -13.51 15.97
CA SER A 80 16.46 -14.04 17.33
C SER A 80 15.02 -14.46 17.60
N GLU A 81 14.06 -13.59 17.26
CA GLU A 81 12.63 -13.87 17.45
C GLU A 81 12.13 -15.01 16.57
N ILE A 82 12.58 -15.10 15.31
CA ILE A 82 12.24 -16.25 14.44
C ILE A 82 12.77 -17.54 15.07
N LYS A 83 14.02 -17.53 15.54
CA LYS A 83 14.63 -18.71 16.18
C LYS A 83 13.84 -19.16 17.42
N GLN A 84 13.40 -18.21 18.26
CA GLN A 84 12.58 -18.52 19.42
C GLN A 84 11.21 -19.07 19.05
N ALA A 85 10.54 -18.48 18.05
CA ALA A 85 9.26 -18.98 17.56
C ALA A 85 9.38 -20.43 17.05
N LEU A 86 10.39 -20.72 16.22
CA LEU A 86 10.65 -22.06 15.70
C LEU A 86 10.96 -23.06 16.81
N LYS A 87 11.80 -22.69 17.79
CA LYS A 87 12.13 -23.54 18.96
C LYS A 87 10.89 -23.94 19.75
N ASN A 88 9.92 -23.04 19.84
CA ASN A 88 8.64 -23.26 20.54
C ASN A 88 7.57 -23.93 19.65
N LYS A 89 7.93 -24.41 18.44
CA LYS A 89 7.01 -25.00 17.45
C LYS A 89 5.87 -24.04 17.07
N LEU A 90 6.17 -22.75 17.05
CA LEU A 90 5.31 -21.67 16.58
C LEU A 90 5.69 -21.30 15.14
N GLN A 91 4.74 -20.69 14.44
CA GLN A 91 4.92 -20.22 13.08
C GLN A 91 5.21 -18.72 13.06
N ALA A 92 5.92 -18.27 12.03
CA ALA A 92 6.21 -16.87 11.79
C ALA A 92 5.63 -16.38 10.47
N ILE A 93 5.22 -15.12 10.44
CA ILE A 93 4.76 -14.44 9.24
C ILE A 93 5.70 -13.27 8.95
N LEU A 94 6.30 -13.22 7.76
CA LEU A 94 7.14 -12.12 7.31
C LEU A 94 6.39 -11.29 6.28
N PHE A 95 6.00 -10.08 6.69
CA PHE A 95 5.28 -9.12 5.88
C PHE A 95 6.23 -8.20 5.12
N ILE A 96 6.02 -8.13 3.81
CA ILE A 96 6.80 -7.30 2.89
C ILE A 96 5.82 -6.42 2.11
N ASN A 97 6.00 -5.11 2.17
CA ASN A 97 5.27 -4.22 1.27
C ASN A 97 5.92 -4.24 -0.12
N ARG A 98 5.11 -4.50 -1.16
CA ARG A 98 5.56 -4.44 -2.58
C ARG A 98 5.02 -3.20 -3.30
N GLN A 99 4.26 -2.34 -2.61
CA GLN A 99 3.56 -1.22 -3.26
C GLN A 99 4.41 0.03 -3.46
N GLY A 100 5.54 0.20 -2.78
CA GLY A 100 6.58 1.16 -3.15
C GLY A 100 7.74 0.45 -3.87
N MET A 101 8.26 1.14 -4.90
CA MET A 101 9.22 0.69 -5.93
C MET A 101 9.38 -0.84 -6.07
N SER A 102 8.73 -1.42 -7.09
CA SER A 102 9.02 -2.78 -7.56
C SER A 102 10.53 -2.99 -7.71
N SER A 103 11.03 -4.21 -7.47
CA SER A 103 12.41 -4.62 -7.79
C SER A 103 12.87 -3.93 -9.07
N PHE A 104 14.01 -3.26 -9.05
CA PHE A 104 14.50 -2.45 -10.16
C PHE A 104 16.00 -2.60 -10.31
N SER A 105 16.47 -2.68 -11.54
CA SER A 105 17.90 -2.71 -11.82
C SER A 105 18.45 -1.28 -11.85
N ILE A 106 19.45 -0.99 -11.02
CA ILE A 106 20.15 0.30 -10.95
C ILE A 106 21.57 0.14 -11.48
N CYS A 107 22.05 1.10 -12.28
CA CYS A 107 23.44 1.10 -12.74
C CYS A 107 24.39 1.21 -11.55
N SER A 108 25.41 0.35 -11.50
CA SER A 108 26.36 0.33 -10.39
C SER A 108 27.23 1.58 -10.34
N GLU A 109 27.56 2.15 -11.50
CA GLU A 109 28.40 3.33 -11.66
C GLU A 109 27.62 4.62 -11.37
N CYS A 110 26.65 4.97 -12.22
CA CYS A 110 25.99 6.29 -12.16
C CYS A 110 24.63 6.30 -11.45
N LYS A 111 24.22 5.17 -10.86
CA LYS A 111 22.94 5.00 -10.13
C LYS A 111 21.68 5.26 -10.95
N THR A 112 21.78 5.28 -12.29
CA THR A 112 20.60 5.43 -13.16
C THR A 112 19.77 4.15 -13.16
N ILE A 113 18.45 4.27 -12.98
CA ILE A 113 17.50 3.14 -13.05
C ILE A 113 17.39 2.66 -14.51
N LEU A 114 17.52 1.37 -14.73
CA LEU A 114 17.27 0.73 -16.02
C LEU A 114 15.75 0.66 -16.26
N ARG A 115 15.27 1.36 -17.30
CA ARG A 115 13.84 1.49 -17.59
C ARG A 115 13.44 0.75 -18.86
N CYS A 116 12.20 0.26 -18.89
CA CYS A 116 11.61 -0.45 -20.01
C CYS A 116 11.31 0.54 -21.15
N PRO A 117 11.75 0.30 -22.39
CA PRO A 117 11.46 1.21 -23.51
C PRO A 117 9.96 1.29 -23.83
N LYS A 118 9.18 0.25 -23.53
CA LYS A 118 7.73 0.22 -23.83
C LYS A 118 6.86 0.93 -22.80
N CYS A 119 7.26 0.98 -21.53
CA CYS A 119 6.41 1.54 -20.47
C CYS A 119 7.14 2.34 -19.39
N GLU A 120 8.43 2.60 -19.57
CA GLU A 120 9.30 3.45 -18.73
C GLU A 120 9.43 3.04 -17.25
N ARG A 121 8.79 1.94 -16.87
CA ARG A 121 8.97 1.29 -15.58
C ARG A 121 10.35 0.67 -15.49
N ALA A 122 10.84 0.56 -14.27
CA ALA A 122 12.05 -0.18 -14.01
C ALA A 122 11.99 -1.62 -14.56
N LEU A 123 13.08 -2.02 -15.19
CA LEU A 123 13.34 -3.41 -15.55
C LEU A 123 13.92 -4.15 -14.35
N VAL A 124 13.71 -5.47 -14.32
CA VAL A 124 14.20 -6.36 -13.27
C VAL A 124 15.05 -7.43 -13.91
N TYR A 125 16.24 -7.67 -13.39
CA TYR A 125 17.06 -8.79 -13.83
C TYR A 125 16.47 -10.10 -13.31
N ASP A 126 16.13 -11.01 -14.20
CA ASP A 126 15.57 -12.33 -13.91
C ASP A 126 16.67 -13.40 -13.81
N ASN A 127 16.38 -14.53 -13.17
CA ASN A 127 17.29 -15.67 -13.04
C ASN A 127 17.65 -16.31 -14.40
N SER A 128 16.90 -16.01 -15.47
CA SER A 128 17.21 -16.44 -16.84
C SER A 128 18.24 -15.54 -17.56
N GLY A 129 18.89 -14.62 -16.84
CA GLY A 129 19.98 -13.79 -17.37
C GLY A 129 19.55 -12.59 -18.21
N ILE A 130 18.25 -12.27 -18.24
CA ILE A 130 17.68 -11.16 -19.04
C ILE A 130 16.93 -10.16 -18.15
N TYR A 131 16.82 -8.91 -18.61
CA TYR A 131 16.00 -7.91 -17.92
C TYR A 131 14.56 -7.99 -18.42
N LYS A 132 13.61 -8.11 -17.48
CA LYS A 132 12.18 -8.22 -17.75
C LYS A 132 11.41 -7.08 -17.10
N CYS A 133 10.47 -6.53 -17.84
CA CYS A 133 9.44 -5.66 -17.28
C CYS A 133 8.32 -6.52 -16.69
N LEU A 134 8.10 -6.43 -15.37
CA LEU A 134 7.03 -7.14 -14.68
C LEU A 134 5.62 -6.65 -15.05
N HIS A 135 5.52 -5.52 -15.74
CA HIS A 135 4.23 -4.88 -16.04
C HIS A 135 3.75 -5.10 -17.48
N CYS A 136 4.64 -5.04 -18.48
CA CYS A 136 4.28 -5.24 -19.89
C CYS A 136 4.90 -6.50 -20.51
N SER A 137 5.56 -7.32 -19.70
CA SER A 137 6.28 -8.54 -20.12
C SER A 137 7.37 -8.33 -21.17
N HIS A 138 7.79 -7.09 -21.41
CA HIS A 138 8.92 -6.79 -22.28
C HIS A 138 10.20 -7.40 -21.71
N LYS A 139 10.99 -8.03 -22.57
CA LYS A 139 12.30 -8.60 -22.27
C LYS A 139 13.35 -7.81 -23.07
N THR A 140 14.48 -7.52 -22.46
CA THR A 140 15.65 -7.00 -23.18
C THR A 140 16.46 -8.14 -23.76
N ASP A 141 17.29 -7.82 -24.75
CA ASP A 141 18.42 -8.67 -25.12
C ASP A 141 19.45 -8.70 -23.97
N ALA A 142 20.33 -9.70 -23.95
CA ALA A 142 21.22 -9.99 -22.81
C ALA A 142 22.16 -8.83 -22.40
N LEU A 143 22.39 -7.86 -23.28
CA LEU A 143 23.30 -6.73 -23.09
C LEU A 143 22.53 -5.40 -22.97
N ALA A 144 21.96 -5.14 -21.80
CA ALA A 144 21.43 -3.82 -21.49
C ALA A 144 22.58 -2.85 -21.16
N ALA A 145 22.60 -1.67 -21.77
CA ALA A 145 23.57 -0.61 -21.46
C ALA A 145 22.89 0.57 -20.75
N CYS A 146 23.60 1.22 -19.83
CA CYS A 146 23.06 2.37 -19.10
C CYS A 146 22.80 3.53 -20.06
N SER A 147 21.59 4.11 -20.01
CA SER A 147 21.26 5.28 -20.83
C SER A 147 22.12 6.50 -20.54
N LYS A 148 22.69 6.61 -19.33
CA LYS A 148 23.47 7.76 -18.88
C LYS A 148 24.98 7.58 -19.02
N CYS A 149 25.54 6.48 -18.52
CA CYS A 149 27.01 6.25 -18.53
C CYS A 149 27.46 5.11 -19.44
N LYS A 150 26.56 4.45 -20.16
CA LYS A 150 26.81 3.25 -20.97
C LYS A 150 27.36 2.03 -20.21
N GLY A 151 27.58 2.13 -18.90
CA GLY A 151 27.94 1.00 -18.04
C GLY A 151 26.95 -0.16 -18.17
N MET A 152 27.48 -1.39 -18.18
CA MET A 152 26.71 -2.63 -18.38
C MET A 152 26.40 -3.35 -17.06
N ILE A 153 26.97 -2.89 -15.95
CA ILE A 153 26.80 -3.51 -14.63
C ILE A 153 25.61 -2.88 -13.92
N PHE A 154 24.54 -3.65 -13.75
CA PHE A 154 23.38 -3.26 -12.98
C PHE A 154 23.21 -4.13 -11.74
N LYS A 155 22.68 -3.54 -10.67
CA LYS A 155 22.30 -4.22 -9.43
C LYS A 155 20.79 -4.19 -9.29
N ASN A 156 20.18 -5.33 -9.00
CA ASN A 156 18.77 -5.34 -8.59
C ASN A 156 18.64 -4.78 -7.18
N ILE A 157 17.89 -3.69 -7.06
CA ILE A 157 17.44 -3.09 -5.81
C ILE A 157 15.97 -3.46 -5.62
N GLY A 158 15.62 -3.85 -4.40
CA GLY A 158 14.29 -4.29 -4.03
C GLY A 158 14.36 -5.48 -3.11
N LEU A 159 13.73 -5.36 -1.96
CA LEU A 159 13.44 -6.47 -1.06
C LEU A 159 12.31 -7.29 -1.68
N GLY A 160 12.65 -8.05 -2.71
CA GLY A 160 11.72 -9.04 -3.23
C GLY A 160 11.44 -10.07 -2.14
N THR A 161 10.20 -10.55 -2.05
CA THR A 161 9.83 -11.72 -1.26
C THR A 161 10.79 -12.90 -1.50
N GLN A 162 11.35 -13.02 -2.71
CA GLN A 162 12.43 -13.94 -3.08
C GLN A 162 13.76 -13.71 -2.34
N LYS A 163 14.19 -12.46 -2.17
CA LYS A 163 15.46 -12.16 -1.47
C LYS A 163 15.33 -12.51 0.01
N VAL A 164 14.20 -12.15 0.60
CA VAL A 164 13.89 -12.52 2.00
C VAL A 164 13.78 -14.03 2.13
N GLU A 165 13.10 -14.72 1.21
CA GLU A 165 13.01 -16.19 1.20
C GLU A 165 14.38 -16.87 1.13
N ARG A 166 15.27 -16.43 0.22
CA ARG A 166 16.65 -16.94 0.15
C ARG A 166 17.42 -16.73 1.45
N GLU A 167 17.28 -15.54 2.04
CA GLU A 167 17.94 -15.21 3.31
C GLU A 167 17.41 -16.08 4.46
N VAL A 168 16.08 -16.21 4.59
CA VAL A 168 15.46 -17.07 5.61
C VAL A 168 15.94 -18.51 5.46
N ASN A 169 15.95 -19.05 4.23
CA ASN A 169 16.41 -20.42 3.99
C ASN A 169 17.90 -20.59 4.28
N SER A 170 18.71 -19.55 4.10
CA SER A 170 20.13 -19.58 4.46
C SER A 170 20.35 -19.55 5.97
N ILE A 171 19.54 -18.80 6.72
CA ILE A 171 19.68 -18.66 8.18
C ILE A 171 19.01 -19.83 8.92
N PHE A 172 17.89 -20.33 8.39
CA PHE A 172 17.05 -21.37 8.98
C PHE A 172 16.82 -22.50 7.96
N PRO A 173 17.85 -23.30 7.60
CA PRO A 173 17.75 -24.33 6.57
C PRO A 173 16.76 -25.45 6.89
N GLU A 174 16.49 -25.68 8.18
CA GLU A 174 15.54 -26.70 8.64
C GLU A 174 14.07 -26.23 8.62
N ALA A 175 13.84 -24.92 8.53
CA ALA A 175 12.48 -24.35 8.57
C ALA A 175 11.81 -24.46 7.20
N LYS A 176 10.55 -24.91 7.19
CA LYS A 176 9.75 -24.95 5.96
C LYS A 176 9.21 -23.57 5.64
N THR A 177 9.75 -22.94 4.60
CA THR A 177 9.31 -21.62 4.16
C THR A 177 8.36 -21.71 2.98
N LYS A 178 7.41 -20.78 2.90
CA LYS A 178 6.52 -20.64 1.75
C LYS A 178 6.25 -19.18 1.44
N ARG A 179 6.24 -18.85 0.15
CA ARG A 179 5.93 -17.51 -0.34
C ARG A 179 4.46 -17.38 -0.77
N ALA A 180 3.78 -16.36 -0.25
CA ALA A 180 2.44 -15.96 -0.65
C ALA A 180 2.52 -14.71 -1.55
N ASP A 181 2.90 -14.89 -2.81
CA ASP A 181 2.89 -13.81 -3.81
C ASP A 181 1.58 -13.77 -4.61
N PHE A 182 1.26 -12.59 -5.13
CA PHE A 182 0.02 -12.35 -5.88
C PHE A 182 -0.10 -13.19 -7.16
N GLU A 183 1.02 -13.62 -7.76
CA GLU A 183 1.01 -14.38 -9.01
C GLU A 183 0.75 -15.87 -8.77
N ALA A 184 1.34 -16.45 -7.73
CA ALA A 184 1.10 -17.81 -7.27
C ALA A 184 -0.35 -18.01 -6.81
N MET A 185 -0.94 -16.98 -6.20
CA MET A 185 -2.27 -17.03 -5.58
C MET A 185 -3.44 -16.72 -6.54
N LYS A 186 -3.17 -16.53 -7.84
CA LYS A 186 -4.22 -16.31 -8.87
C LYS A 186 -4.95 -17.57 -9.30
N LYS A 187 -4.33 -18.74 -9.13
CA LYS A 187 -4.95 -20.01 -9.50
C LYS A 187 -6.06 -20.34 -8.50
N ILE A 188 -7.20 -20.79 -9.02
CA ILE A 188 -8.35 -21.21 -8.22
C ILE A 188 -7.89 -22.32 -7.25
N GLY A 189 -8.17 -22.16 -5.95
CA GLY A 189 -7.84 -23.14 -4.91
C GLY A 189 -6.46 -23.01 -4.27
N GLU A 190 -5.50 -22.27 -4.83
CA GLU A 190 -4.16 -22.11 -4.21
C GLU A 190 -4.22 -21.37 -2.87
N GLN A 191 -5.14 -20.42 -2.73
CA GLN A 191 -5.33 -19.70 -1.47
C GLN A 191 -5.79 -20.64 -0.35
N GLU A 192 -6.79 -21.46 -0.66
CA GLU A 192 -7.35 -22.45 0.26
C GLU A 192 -6.29 -23.50 0.63
N LYS A 193 -5.53 -23.98 -0.36
CA LYS A 193 -4.44 -24.93 -0.14
C LYS A 193 -3.36 -24.35 0.78
N LEU A 194 -2.92 -23.11 0.54
CA LEU A 194 -1.92 -22.45 1.38
C LEU A 194 -2.43 -22.24 2.80
N TYR A 195 -3.70 -21.82 2.95
CA TYR A 195 -4.34 -21.71 4.24
C TYR A 195 -4.34 -23.04 5.00
N GLN A 196 -4.72 -24.14 4.34
CA GLN A 196 -4.74 -25.47 4.93
C GLN A 196 -3.33 -25.96 5.30
N GLU A 197 -2.34 -25.81 4.43
CA GLU A 197 -0.95 -26.19 4.70
C GLU A 197 -0.39 -25.42 5.91
N PHE A 198 -0.64 -24.11 5.97
CA PHE A 198 -0.19 -23.28 7.08
C PHE A 198 -0.96 -23.61 8.37
N SER A 199 -2.28 -23.77 8.32
CA SER A 199 -3.08 -24.17 9.49
C SER A 199 -2.70 -25.55 10.04
N GLN A 200 -2.25 -26.48 9.18
CA GLN A 200 -1.77 -27.80 9.55
C GLN A 200 -0.30 -27.82 10.01
N LYS A 201 0.34 -26.64 10.13
CA LYS A 201 1.76 -26.49 10.50
C LYS A 201 2.72 -27.22 9.57
N LYS A 202 2.37 -27.37 8.28
CA LYS A 202 3.28 -27.89 7.25
C LYS A 202 4.31 -26.85 6.79
N ILE A 203 4.09 -25.59 7.16
CA ILE A 203 4.92 -24.43 6.83
C ILE A 203 5.24 -23.71 8.13
N ASP A 204 6.50 -23.45 8.40
CA ASP A 204 6.94 -22.76 9.62
C ASP A 204 6.99 -21.25 9.43
N ILE A 205 7.40 -20.78 8.25
CA ILE A 205 7.55 -19.35 7.94
C ILE A 205 6.82 -19.01 6.65
N LEU A 206 5.84 -18.10 6.75
CA LEU A 206 5.09 -17.59 5.61
C LEU A 206 5.57 -16.19 5.23
N ILE A 207 6.01 -16.01 3.99
CA ILE A 207 6.56 -14.74 3.49
C ILE A 207 5.57 -14.15 2.48
N GLY A 208 5.02 -12.97 2.75
CA GLY A 208 3.92 -12.45 1.95
C GLY A 208 3.73 -10.94 1.99
N THR A 209 2.77 -10.47 1.18
CA THR A 209 2.35 -9.06 1.10
C THR A 209 0.99 -8.85 1.80
N GLN A 210 0.21 -7.82 1.46
CA GLN A 210 -1.11 -7.53 2.07
C GLN A 210 -2.14 -8.66 2.03
N MET A 211 -1.92 -9.74 1.29
CA MET A 211 -2.82 -10.90 1.29
C MET A 211 -2.74 -11.72 2.58
N ILE A 212 -1.55 -11.86 3.18
CA ILE A 212 -1.35 -12.65 4.41
C ILE A 212 -1.94 -11.97 5.67
N THR A 213 -2.27 -10.68 5.57
CA THR A 213 -2.83 -9.90 6.67
C THR A 213 -4.37 -9.90 6.69
N LYS A 214 -5.04 -10.49 5.68
CA LYS A 214 -6.51 -10.47 5.54
C LYS A 214 -7.12 -11.85 5.70
N GLY A 215 -8.23 -11.94 6.44
CA GLY A 215 -9.14 -13.11 6.43
C GLY A 215 -8.65 -14.41 7.07
N TRP A 216 -7.35 -14.56 7.34
CA TRP A 216 -6.81 -15.80 7.93
C TRP A 216 -6.60 -15.68 9.44
N ASP A 217 -7.02 -16.70 10.17
CA ASP A 217 -6.85 -16.84 11.62
C ASP A 217 -6.00 -18.07 11.93
N PHE A 218 -4.81 -17.84 12.47
CA PHE A 218 -3.85 -18.89 12.79
C PHE A 218 -3.40 -18.79 14.26
N PRO A 219 -3.94 -19.63 15.15
CA PRO A 219 -3.58 -19.62 16.57
C PRO A 219 -2.10 -19.88 16.86
N SER A 220 -1.42 -20.59 15.96
CA SER A 220 -0.02 -21.00 16.08
C SER A 220 0.99 -19.96 15.62
N VAL A 221 0.54 -18.80 15.12
CA VAL A 221 1.45 -17.70 14.74
C VAL A 221 1.88 -16.97 16.01
N GLY A 222 3.16 -17.14 16.34
CA GLY A 222 3.80 -16.48 17.49
C GLY A 222 4.52 -15.18 17.11
N LEU A 223 4.89 -15.01 15.85
CA LEU A 223 5.73 -13.90 15.39
C LEU A 223 5.22 -13.32 14.08
N VAL A 224 5.20 -11.99 13.99
CA VAL A 224 5.10 -11.25 12.74
C VAL A 224 6.32 -10.34 12.58
N GLY A 225 7.03 -10.44 11.46
CA GLY A 225 8.12 -9.55 11.10
C GLY A 225 7.71 -8.63 9.94
N ILE A 226 7.67 -7.33 10.16
CA ILE A 226 7.55 -6.32 9.09
C ILE A 226 8.96 -6.03 8.59
N ILE A 227 9.28 -6.48 7.38
CA ILE A 227 10.65 -6.48 6.87
C ILE A 227 11.16 -5.07 6.56
N ASP A 228 10.27 -4.20 6.08
CA ASP A 228 10.60 -2.85 5.66
C ASP A 228 9.37 -1.96 5.85
N ALA A 229 9.36 -1.22 6.97
CA ALA A 229 8.30 -0.28 7.27
C ALA A 229 8.46 1.06 6.51
N ASP A 230 9.67 1.40 6.06
CA ASP A 230 9.92 2.65 5.33
C ASP A 230 9.23 2.60 3.97
N ASN A 231 9.26 1.45 3.30
CA ASN A 231 8.54 1.25 2.03
C ASN A 231 7.01 1.37 2.17
N LEU A 232 6.44 1.34 3.38
CA LEU A 232 5.03 1.68 3.60
C LEU A 232 4.78 3.20 3.59
N LEU A 233 5.81 3.99 3.93
CA LEU A 233 5.77 5.45 4.09
C LEU A 233 6.33 6.21 2.88
N ASP A 234 7.00 5.53 1.94
CA ASP A 234 7.68 6.16 0.80
C ASP A 234 6.76 6.73 -0.29
N LEU A 235 5.46 6.39 -0.28
CA LEU A 235 4.54 6.87 -1.31
C LEU A 235 4.12 8.32 -1.04
N PRO A 236 4.25 9.25 -2.00
CA PRO A 236 3.87 10.65 -1.81
C PRO A 236 2.36 10.86 -1.99
N ASP A 237 1.55 10.18 -1.17
CA ASP A 237 0.08 10.24 -1.20
C ASP A 237 -0.45 10.65 0.18
N PHE A 238 -1.55 11.40 0.21
CA PHE A 238 -2.13 11.90 1.47
C PHE A 238 -2.64 10.77 2.39
N LYS A 239 -2.90 9.56 1.87
CA LYS A 239 -3.30 8.40 2.67
C LYS A 239 -2.15 7.50 3.08
N THR A 240 -0.90 7.86 2.78
CA THR A 240 0.25 6.98 3.02
C THR A 240 0.41 6.65 4.49
N ASN A 241 0.36 7.65 5.38
CA ASN A 241 0.45 7.44 6.83
C ASN A 241 -0.66 6.50 7.33
N GLU A 242 -1.91 6.77 6.94
CA GLU A 242 -3.08 5.94 7.27
C GLU A 242 -2.88 4.48 6.85
N ARG A 243 -2.46 4.26 5.59
CA ARG A 243 -2.24 2.90 5.07
C ARG A 243 -1.05 2.22 5.73
N ALA A 244 0.03 2.94 5.99
CA ALA A 244 1.19 2.40 6.67
C ALA A 244 0.81 1.92 8.07
N PHE A 245 0.13 2.77 8.85
CA PHE A 245 -0.39 2.44 10.16
C PHE A 245 -1.33 1.23 10.12
N GLN A 246 -2.36 1.26 9.26
CA GLN A 246 -3.30 0.15 9.11
C GLN A 246 -2.61 -1.17 8.74
N ASN A 247 -1.62 -1.15 7.83
CA ASN A 247 -0.87 -2.34 7.46
C ASN A 247 -0.03 -2.87 8.63
N MET A 248 0.64 -1.98 9.38
CA MET A 248 1.44 -2.38 10.55
C MET A 248 0.57 -3.00 11.64
N ILE A 249 -0.55 -2.36 12.01
CA ILE A 249 -1.47 -2.87 13.03
C ILE A 249 -2.15 -4.17 12.59
N GLN A 250 -2.61 -4.26 11.33
CA GLN A 250 -3.23 -5.49 10.82
C GLN A 250 -2.24 -6.65 10.76
N ALA A 251 -0.98 -6.38 10.42
CA ALA A 251 0.08 -7.38 10.44
C ALA A 251 0.40 -7.80 11.89
N ALA A 252 0.66 -6.85 12.79
CA ALA A 252 0.96 -7.14 14.20
C ALA A 252 -0.15 -7.95 14.88
N GLY A 253 -1.41 -7.55 14.64
CA GLY A 253 -2.61 -8.22 15.15
C GLY A 253 -2.90 -9.61 14.54
N ARG A 254 -2.07 -10.12 13.62
CA ARG A 254 -2.14 -11.53 13.20
C ARG A 254 -1.59 -12.48 14.27
N THR A 255 -0.75 -11.98 15.17
CA THR A 255 -0.31 -12.73 16.36
C THR A 255 -1.29 -12.55 17.52
N SER A 256 -1.10 -13.26 18.63
CA SER A 256 -1.93 -13.11 19.85
C SER A 256 -3.44 -13.38 19.65
N ARG A 257 -3.80 -14.47 18.95
CA ARG A 257 -5.19 -14.93 18.89
C ARG A 257 -5.63 -15.49 20.25
N LEU A 258 -6.94 -15.53 20.51
CA LEU A 258 -7.49 -16.07 21.79
C LEU A 258 -7.02 -17.49 22.12
N LYS A 259 -6.77 -18.30 21.09
CA LYS A 259 -6.30 -19.69 21.23
C LYS A 259 -4.77 -19.80 21.23
N SER A 260 -4.04 -18.68 21.14
CA SER A 260 -2.59 -18.67 21.16
C SER A 260 -2.08 -18.96 22.56
N LYS A 261 -1.16 -19.93 22.66
CA LYS A 261 -0.54 -20.32 23.94
C LYS A 261 0.58 -19.38 24.38
N PHE A 262 1.02 -18.49 23.48
CA PHE A 262 2.15 -17.58 23.70
C PHE A 262 1.72 -16.14 23.38
N PRO A 263 2.25 -15.15 24.12
CA PRO A 263 2.11 -13.76 23.73
C PRO A 263 2.78 -13.58 22.36
N GLY A 264 2.03 -13.02 21.41
CA GLY A 264 2.54 -12.73 20.08
C GLY A 264 3.57 -11.60 20.12
N ILE A 265 4.55 -11.66 19.21
CA ILE A 265 5.56 -10.63 19.04
C ILE A 265 5.45 -10.07 17.62
N ALA A 266 5.49 -8.75 17.48
CA ALA A 266 5.56 -8.07 16.21
C ALA A 266 6.87 -7.28 16.13
N VAL A 267 7.73 -7.57 15.15
CA VAL A 267 8.99 -6.84 14.94
C VAL A 267 8.84 -5.94 13.73
N ILE A 268 9.02 -4.63 13.93
CA ILE A 268 8.96 -3.61 12.89
C ILE A 268 10.37 -3.14 12.57
N GLN A 269 10.86 -3.45 11.38
CA GLN A 269 12.17 -3.00 10.92
C GLN A 269 12.05 -1.70 10.13
N THR A 270 12.84 -0.69 10.51
CA THR A 270 12.86 0.62 9.84
C THR A 270 14.23 1.29 9.93
N TYR A 271 14.58 2.10 8.94
CA TYR A 271 15.71 3.03 8.98
C TYR A 271 15.34 4.36 9.65
N ASN A 272 14.07 4.61 9.95
CA ASN A 272 13.58 5.82 10.57
C ASN A 272 12.69 5.53 11.80
N PRO A 273 13.25 4.95 12.88
CA PRO A 273 12.49 4.61 14.09
C PRO A 273 11.84 5.83 14.76
N GLU A 274 12.37 7.03 14.50
CA GLU A 274 11.83 8.27 15.05
C GLU A 274 10.56 8.77 14.32
N ASN A 275 10.16 8.11 13.21
CA ASN A 275 8.96 8.48 12.48
C ASN A 275 7.72 8.40 13.40
N PRO A 276 6.88 9.46 13.48
CA PRO A 276 5.72 9.46 14.37
C PRO A 276 4.73 8.32 14.12
N VAL A 277 4.51 7.93 12.86
CA VAL A 277 3.59 6.84 12.50
C VAL A 277 4.10 5.51 13.05
N ILE A 278 5.41 5.28 13.04
CA ILE A 278 6.04 4.07 13.56
C ILE A 278 5.97 4.03 15.08
N LYS A 279 6.25 5.16 15.76
CA LYS A 279 6.12 5.25 17.22
C LYS A 279 4.70 4.97 17.70
N ILE A 280 3.69 5.52 17.01
CA ILE A 280 2.28 5.27 17.37
C ILE A 280 1.89 3.81 17.06
N ALA A 281 2.45 3.22 16.00
CA ALA A 281 2.22 1.81 15.67
C ALA A 281 2.82 0.83 16.70
N ASP A 282 3.90 1.20 17.38
CA ASP A 282 4.49 0.46 18.49
C ASP A 282 3.51 0.29 19.67
N GLU A 283 2.77 1.35 19.97
CA GLU A 283 1.76 1.37 21.04
C GLU A 283 0.43 0.71 20.61
N MET A 284 0.28 0.41 19.32
CA MET A 284 -0.97 -0.03 18.69
C MET A 284 -2.18 0.90 18.96
N ASP A 285 -1.92 2.20 19.11
CA ASP A 285 -2.92 3.19 19.49
C ASP A 285 -3.52 3.89 18.25
N PHE A 286 -4.68 3.40 17.80
CA PHE A 286 -5.40 4.00 16.68
C PHE A 286 -5.93 5.40 17.00
N GLU A 287 -6.34 5.68 18.23
CA GLU A 287 -6.92 6.97 18.60
C GLU A 287 -5.85 8.07 18.58
N LYS A 288 -4.66 7.78 19.12
CA LYS A 288 -3.49 8.65 19.03
C LYS A 288 -3.07 8.89 17.58
N PHE A 289 -3.13 7.85 16.72
CA PHE A 289 -2.89 8.00 15.29
C PHE A 289 -3.94 8.92 14.64
N TYR A 290 -5.21 8.70 14.93
CA TYR A 290 -6.33 9.48 14.42
C TYR A 290 -6.19 10.96 14.77
N ARG A 291 -5.96 11.30 16.05
CA ARG A 291 -5.83 12.70 16.52
C ARG A 291 -4.72 13.45 15.77
N LYS A 292 -3.58 12.79 15.55
CA LYS A 292 -2.48 13.39 14.78
C LYS A 292 -2.82 13.55 13.29
N GLU A 293 -3.33 12.50 12.66
CA GLU A 293 -3.61 12.49 11.23
C GLU A 293 -4.74 13.46 10.86
N ILE A 294 -5.74 13.62 11.73
CA ILE A 294 -6.90 14.47 11.45
C ILE A 294 -6.54 15.96 11.44
N GLU A 295 -5.67 16.42 12.35
CA GLU A 295 -5.15 17.79 12.39
C GLU A 295 -4.39 18.15 11.09
N GLU A 296 -3.54 17.24 10.60
CA GLU A 296 -2.83 17.42 9.33
C GLU A 296 -3.80 17.48 8.14
N ARG A 297 -4.86 16.66 8.17
CA ARG A 297 -5.86 16.65 7.09
C ARG A 297 -6.75 17.88 7.10
N GLU A 298 -7.08 18.41 8.27
CA GLU A 298 -7.87 19.63 8.41
C GLU A 298 -7.10 20.83 7.86
N SER A 299 -5.87 21.04 8.36
CA SER A 299 -5.00 22.15 7.92
C SER A 299 -4.69 22.11 6.42
N LEU A 300 -4.61 20.92 5.83
CA LEU A 300 -4.40 20.72 4.40
C LEU A 300 -5.69 20.54 3.60
N ASN A 301 -6.87 20.62 4.19
CA ASN A 301 -8.18 20.42 3.55
C ASN A 301 -8.26 19.10 2.73
N TYR A 302 -7.79 18.00 3.31
CA TYR A 302 -7.92 16.64 2.78
C TYR A 302 -9.14 15.93 3.39
N PRO A 303 -9.65 14.86 2.75
CA PRO A 303 -10.77 14.09 3.30
C PRO A 303 -10.50 13.61 4.75
N PRO A 304 -11.36 13.92 5.72
CA PRO A 304 -12.79 14.20 5.54
C PRO A 304 -13.20 15.67 5.39
N PHE A 305 -12.31 16.65 5.49
CA PHE A 305 -12.65 18.09 5.47
C PHE A 305 -12.84 18.67 4.06
N GLY A 306 -12.15 18.06 3.09
CA GLY A 306 -12.26 18.40 1.68
C GLY A 306 -12.53 17.18 0.82
N ARG A 307 -12.95 17.45 -0.41
CA ARG A 307 -13.17 16.46 -1.47
C ARG A 307 -12.14 16.63 -2.57
N LEU A 308 -11.88 15.52 -3.27
CA LEU A 308 -10.90 15.44 -4.33
C LEU A 308 -11.55 14.90 -5.59
N ILE A 309 -11.20 15.45 -6.74
CA ILE A 309 -11.48 14.87 -8.05
C ILE A 309 -10.15 14.69 -8.76
N LYS A 310 -9.86 13.46 -9.19
CA LYS A 310 -8.72 13.14 -10.04
C LYS A 310 -9.22 12.85 -11.45
N LEU A 311 -8.76 13.66 -12.40
CA LEU A 311 -8.99 13.46 -13.82
C LEU A 311 -7.70 12.92 -14.43
N VAL A 312 -7.78 11.81 -15.17
CA VAL A 312 -6.62 11.23 -15.87
C VAL A 312 -6.97 11.09 -17.34
N PHE A 313 -6.24 11.76 -18.20
CA PHE A 313 -6.31 11.52 -19.63
C PHE A 313 -5.24 10.51 -20.06
N GLN A 314 -5.59 9.61 -20.98
CA GLN A 314 -4.65 8.63 -21.51
C GLN A 314 -4.76 8.49 -23.04
N ASP A 315 -3.63 8.60 -23.72
CA ASP A 315 -3.53 8.42 -25.18
C ASP A 315 -2.21 7.72 -25.54
N SER A 316 -2.15 7.07 -26.70
CA SER A 316 -0.89 6.51 -27.23
C SER A 316 0.10 7.61 -27.63
N ASP A 317 -0.39 8.78 -28.01
CA ASP A 317 0.43 9.96 -28.34
C ASP A 317 0.62 10.83 -27.08
N LYS A 318 1.89 11.07 -26.75
CA LYS A 318 2.29 11.90 -25.61
C LYS A 318 1.91 13.37 -25.79
N GLU A 319 2.12 13.94 -26.97
CA GLU A 319 1.82 15.37 -27.21
C GLU A 319 0.32 15.62 -27.15
N LYS A 320 -0.47 14.69 -27.69
CA LYS A 320 -1.92 14.76 -27.60
C LYS A 320 -2.38 14.70 -26.15
N ALA A 321 -1.77 13.84 -25.33
CA ALA A 321 -2.11 13.76 -23.91
C ALA A 321 -1.78 15.05 -23.14
N GLU A 322 -0.65 15.69 -23.47
CA GLU A 322 -0.26 16.99 -22.91
C GLU A 322 -1.21 18.11 -23.33
N LYS A 323 -1.46 18.27 -24.64
CA LYS A 323 -2.32 19.32 -25.20
C LYS A 323 -3.77 19.21 -24.68
N GLU A 324 -4.34 18.02 -24.69
CA GLU A 324 -5.70 17.78 -24.22
C GLU A 324 -5.86 18.09 -22.73
N THR A 325 -4.89 17.66 -21.90
CA THR A 325 -4.94 17.90 -20.47
C THR A 325 -4.78 19.40 -20.16
N GLU A 326 -3.91 20.10 -20.87
CA GLU A 326 -3.73 21.55 -20.70
C GLU A 326 -4.96 22.34 -21.16
N ASN A 327 -5.65 21.90 -22.21
CA ASN A 327 -6.91 22.50 -22.65
C ASN A 327 -7.98 22.40 -21.56
N VAL A 328 -8.21 21.19 -21.04
CA VAL A 328 -9.20 20.94 -19.98
C VAL A 328 -8.82 21.66 -18.69
N PHE A 329 -7.53 21.71 -18.33
CA PHE A 329 -7.06 22.49 -17.19
C PHE A 329 -7.41 23.98 -17.31
N ARG A 330 -7.19 24.59 -18.48
CA ARG A 330 -7.54 26.00 -18.73
C ARG A 330 -9.04 26.26 -18.64
N GLU A 331 -9.86 25.35 -19.16
CA GLU A 331 -11.32 25.43 -19.04
C GLU A 331 -11.78 25.37 -17.57
N ILE A 332 -11.27 24.39 -16.82
CA ILE A 332 -11.57 24.26 -15.39
C ILE A 332 -11.12 25.50 -14.64
N LYS A 333 -9.89 25.98 -14.89
CA LYS A 333 -9.33 27.17 -14.25
C LYS A 333 -10.21 28.41 -14.47
N ARG A 334 -10.76 28.60 -15.67
CA ARG A 334 -11.73 29.68 -15.95
C ARG A 334 -13.04 29.50 -15.19
N ALA A 335 -13.53 28.27 -15.07
CA ALA A 335 -14.78 27.98 -14.38
C ALA A 335 -14.69 28.12 -12.85
N VAL A 336 -13.54 27.75 -12.27
CA VAL A 336 -13.34 27.73 -10.81
C VAL A 336 -12.48 28.87 -10.27
N GLY A 337 -11.84 29.67 -11.13
CA GLY A 337 -10.88 30.70 -10.73
C GLY A 337 -11.43 31.82 -9.83
N GLY A 338 -12.75 32.02 -9.80
CA GLY A 338 -13.43 32.94 -8.88
C GLY A 338 -14.14 32.26 -7.71
N LEU A 339 -14.08 30.93 -7.61
CA LEU A 339 -14.69 30.21 -6.50
C LEU A 339 -13.73 30.21 -5.31
N LYS A 340 -14.22 30.68 -4.17
CA LYS A 340 -13.54 30.42 -2.90
C LYS A 340 -13.47 28.91 -2.68
N ASN A 341 -12.38 28.47 -2.07
CA ASN A 341 -12.19 27.09 -1.60
C ASN A 341 -12.12 26.02 -2.69
N HIS A 342 -11.68 26.39 -3.91
CA HIS A 342 -11.30 25.42 -4.94
C HIS A 342 -9.80 25.58 -5.23
N ARG A 343 -9.04 24.49 -5.06
CA ARG A 343 -7.63 24.42 -5.41
C ARG A 343 -7.44 23.48 -6.58
N LEU A 344 -7.01 24.05 -7.70
CA LEU A 344 -6.72 23.32 -8.93
C LEU A 344 -5.20 23.12 -9.05
N PHE A 345 -4.76 21.86 -9.15
CA PHE A 345 -3.36 21.54 -9.35
C PHE A 345 -3.04 21.49 -10.85
N PRO A 346 -1.90 22.04 -11.30
CA PRO A 346 -1.46 21.97 -12.69
C PRO A 346 -1.39 20.53 -13.22
N PRO A 347 -1.57 20.32 -14.54
CA PRO A 347 -1.38 19.02 -15.15
C PRO A 347 -0.01 18.44 -14.79
N ASN A 348 0.01 17.22 -14.28
CA ASN A 348 1.26 16.52 -13.98
C ASN A 348 1.21 15.06 -14.44
N ASP A 349 2.39 14.45 -14.46
CA ASP A 349 2.51 13.02 -14.70
C ASP A 349 2.12 12.26 -13.42
N PRO A 350 1.22 11.27 -13.48
CA PRO A 350 1.01 10.37 -12.36
C PRO A 350 2.29 9.58 -12.08
N LEU A 351 2.41 8.98 -10.88
CA LEU A 351 3.56 8.14 -10.50
C LEU A 351 3.85 7.05 -11.54
N VAL A 352 2.79 6.59 -12.23
CA VAL A 352 2.88 5.71 -13.39
C VAL A 352 2.38 6.42 -14.65
N SER A 353 3.28 7.15 -15.31
CA SER A 353 3.02 7.96 -16.50
C SER A 353 2.75 7.16 -17.78
N LYS A 354 3.20 5.89 -17.88
CA LYS A 354 3.00 5.05 -19.08
C LYS A 354 2.50 3.64 -18.75
N VAL A 355 1.36 3.26 -19.31
CA VAL A 355 0.71 1.97 -19.07
C VAL A 355 0.23 1.38 -20.39
N ARG A 356 0.73 0.19 -20.75
CA ARG A 356 0.35 -0.53 -21.98
C ARG A 356 0.46 0.34 -23.25
N GLY A 357 1.55 1.09 -23.36
CA GLY A 357 1.81 1.99 -24.51
C GLY A 357 1.07 3.33 -24.48
N LYS A 358 0.18 3.57 -23.51
CA LYS A 358 -0.51 4.86 -23.36
C LYS A 358 0.20 5.75 -22.34
N HIS A 359 0.42 6.99 -22.73
CA HIS A 359 0.88 8.10 -21.89
C HIS A 359 -0.29 8.66 -21.10
N LYS A 360 -0.07 8.99 -19.83
CA LYS A 360 -1.06 9.52 -18.91
C LYS A 360 -0.65 10.88 -18.41
N LYS A 361 -1.62 11.78 -18.32
CA LYS A 361 -1.52 13.06 -17.61
C LYS A 361 -2.72 13.19 -16.70
N GLN A 362 -2.54 13.83 -15.56
CA GLN A 362 -3.60 13.98 -14.59
C GLN A 362 -3.77 15.43 -14.13
N ILE A 363 -5.00 15.75 -13.70
CA ILE A 363 -5.37 16.98 -13.04
C ILE A 363 -6.02 16.59 -11.72
N VAL A 364 -5.61 17.25 -10.63
CA VAL A 364 -6.23 17.08 -9.32
C VAL A 364 -6.96 18.36 -8.97
N ILE A 365 -8.19 18.21 -8.51
CA ILE A 365 -9.05 19.30 -8.04
C ILE A 365 -9.38 19.00 -6.59
N LYS A 366 -9.15 19.97 -5.73
CA LYS A 366 -9.52 19.91 -4.31
C LYS A 366 -10.51 21.01 -4.00
N PHE A 367 -11.56 20.69 -3.27
CA PHE A 367 -12.61 21.63 -2.90
C PHE A 367 -13.22 21.24 -1.56
N ASP A 368 -13.89 22.18 -0.89
CA ASP A 368 -14.53 21.91 0.39
C ASP A 368 -15.64 20.86 0.29
N ASN A 369 -16.04 20.33 1.44
CA ASN A 369 -17.21 19.47 1.54
C ASN A 369 -18.47 20.15 0.97
N GLY A 370 -19.16 19.43 0.09
CA GLY A 370 -20.37 19.90 -0.57
C GLY A 370 -20.60 19.24 -1.92
N GLU A 371 -21.63 19.74 -2.62
CA GLU A 371 -21.90 19.35 -3.99
C GLU A 371 -20.84 19.87 -4.96
N ILE A 372 -20.57 19.10 -6.01
CA ILE A 372 -19.69 19.54 -7.08
C ILE A 372 -20.32 20.75 -7.75
N ASN A 373 -19.57 21.85 -7.85
CA ASN A 373 -20.05 23.07 -8.49
C ASN A 373 -20.65 22.78 -9.88
N LYS A 374 -21.82 23.36 -10.19
CA LYS A 374 -22.54 23.12 -11.47
C LYS A 374 -21.69 23.38 -12.71
N LYS A 375 -20.82 24.40 -12.69
CA LYS A 375 -19.91 24.71 -13.81
C LYS A 375 -18.87 23.60 -13.98
N LEU A 376 -18.28 23.15 -12.88
CA LEU A 376 -17.31 22.06 -12.86
C LEU A 376 -17.95 20.74 -13.33
N TYR A 377 -19.13 20.42 -12.81
CA TYR A 377 -19.90 19.24 -13.21
C TYR A 377 -20.15 19.23 -14.72
N LYS A 378 -20.60 20.36 -15.29
CA LYS A 378 -20.87 20.49 -16.74
C LYS A 378 -19.62 20.27 -17.60
N ILE A 379 -18.44 20.65 -17.14
CA ILE A 379 -17.17 20.39 -17.84
C ILE A 379 -16.83 18.89 -17.74
N ILE A 380 -16.84 18.35 -16.52
CA ILE A 380 -16.49 16.94 -16.27
C ILE A 380 -17.44 15.99 -17.02
N SER A 381 -18.74 16.28 -17.07
CA SER A 381 -19.74 15.44 -17.74
C SER A 381 -19.58 15.40 -19.26
N LYS A 382 -18.84 16.36 -19.84
CA LYS A 382 -18.55 16.42 -21.28
C LYS A 382 -17.23 15.75 -21.67
N LEU A 383 -16.42 15.35 -20.70
CA LEU A 383 -15.13 14.71 -20.97
C LEU A 383 -15.34 13.41 -21.73
N GLY A 384 -14.73 13.33 -22.91
CA GLY A 384 -14.93 12.24 -23.84
C GLY A 384 -14.03 11.02 -23.62
N LYS A 385 -13.92 10.20 -24.66
CA LYS A 385 -13.10 8.99 -24.67
C LYS A 385 -11.63 9.31 -24.36
N GLY A 386 -11.04 8.55 -23.43
CA GLY A 386 -9.65 8.74 -22.99
C GLY A 386 -9.54 9.38 -21.61
N TRP A 387 -10.57 10.09 -21.16
CA TRP A 387 -10.65 10.59 -19.79
C TRP A 387 -11.11 9.52 -18.82
N ILE A 388 -10.49 9.52 -17.65
CA ILE A 388 -10.88 8.73 -16.48
C ILE A 388 -11.18 9.74 -15.38
N ILE A 389 -12.41 9.70 -14.87
CA ILE A 389 -12.88 10.56 -13.79
C ILE A 389 -12.93 9.72 -12.52
N ASP A 390 -12.27 10.19 -11.47
CA ASP A 390 -12.24 9.55 -10.16
C ASP A 390 -12.64 10.57 -9.10
N VAL A 391 -13.88 10.47 -8.63
CA VAL A 391 -14.45 11.34 -7.59
C VAL A 391 -14.19 10.71 -6.23
N ASP A 392 -13.62 11.50 -5.32
CA ASP A 392 -13.12 11.05 -4.03
C ASP A 392 -12.10 9.89 -4.16
N PRO A 393 -11.02 10.09 -4.96
CA PRO A 393 -10.07 9.03 -5.28
C PRO A 393 -9.41 8.48 -4.02
N ILE A 394 -9.16 7.17 -4.03
CA ILE A 394 -8.44 6.50 -2.94
C ILE A 394 -6.96 6.96 -2.91
N SER A 395 -6.42 7.46 -4.03
CA SER A 395 -5.04 7.93 -4.19
C SER A 395 -4.94 9.02 -5.27
N ILE A 396 -4.07 10.01 -5.05
CA ILE A 396 -3.83 11.15 -5.95
C ILE A 396 -2.62 10.98 -6.87
N ILE A 397 -1.84 9.93 -6.69
CA ILE A 397 -0.64 9.65 -7.50
C ILE A 397 -0.88 8.66 -8.65
#